data_AF-A0A7W3U112-F1
#
_entry.id   AF-A0A7W3U112-F1
#
_cell.length_a   1.000
_cell.length_b   1.000
_cell.length_c   1.000
_cell.angle_alpha   90.00
_cell.angle_beta   90.00
_cell.angle_gamma   90.00
#
_symmetry.space_group_name_H-M   'P 1'
#
loop_
_entity.id
_entity.type
_entity.pdbx_description
1 polymer ?
#
loop_
_entity_poly.entity_id
_entity_poly.type
_entity_poly.pdbx_seq_one_letter_code
_entity_poly.pdbx_strand_id
1 'polypeptide(L)'
;MGRAPPVHLTGVHMVRFILLAALMASAPAAATDTGMPGALPEAQEAAALRTAEATGRVIYRHDQAATVATDVALADRAFRSDGRLDGWITEEQDGGIVVTFIDDTPSALYRVTVSANGVAGPLEALDAPTPLSPHEQAAARARSAALASGFEPCTRTYNSVVLPPGSPAGPHWVVYLLPGTTDPHAVPIGGTYRFDVDGTTVVSQRGFTRTCIALQKNEVAEHSLAFLMITHLLDPIPTEAHVFWSLWAQKPMYVSTVPKGSLWLIEDGTIQLIERDAAEG
;
A
#
# COMPACT_ATOMS: atom_id res chain seq x y z
N MET A 1 36.29 26.45 63.85
CA MET A 1 36.99 25.84 65.01
C MET A 1 36.87 24.34 64.88
N GLY A 2 37.99 23.60 64.74
CA GLY A 2 38.00 22.15 64.56
C GLY A 2 38.99 21.67 63.49
N ARG A 3 40.29 21.68 63.82
CA ARG A 3 41.40 21.01 63.12
C ARG A 3 41.39 19.55 63.57
N ALA A 4 41.51 18.54 62.68
CA ALA A 4 42.71 17.71 62.44
C ALA A 4 42.28 16.21 62.29
N PRO A 5 43.11 15.27 61.77
CA PRO A 5 44.02 15.32 60.62
C PRO A 5 44.00 13.97 59.81
N PRO A 6 45.07 13.43 59.17
CA PRO A 6 44.97 12.82 57.84
C PRO A 6 45.22 11.30 57.84
N VAL A 7 44.96 10.62 56.72
CA VAL A 7 45.54 9.30 56.46
C VAL A 7 46.01 9.23 55.01
N HIS A 8 47.33 9.07 54.85
CA HIS A 8 48.00 8.66 53.63
C HIS A 8 47.63 7.22 53.27
N LEU A 9 47.33 6.95 52.00
CA LEU A 9 47.70 5.66 51.42
C LEU A 9 48.14 5.81 49.96
N THR A 10 49.40 5.44 49.79
CA THR A 10 50.15 5.16 48.57
C THR A 10 49.46 4.11 47.69
N GLY A 11 49.45 4.35 46.37
CA GLY A 11 48.99 3.37 45.40
C GLY A 11 49.48 3.72 44.01
N VAL A 12 50.72 3.34 43.70
CA VAL A 12 51.30 3.38 42.35
C VAL A 12 50.52 2.40 41.48
N HIS A 13 49.71 2.90 40.54
CA HIS A 13 49.20 2.09 39.44
C HIS A 13 49.69 2.67 38.12
N MET A 14 50.65 1.95 37.55
CA MET A 14 51.22 2.10 36.23
C MET A 14 50.12 1.85 35.19
N VAL A 15 49.45 2.92 34.74
CA VAL A 15 48.46 2.85 33.65
C VAL A 15 49.22 2.75 32.33
N ARG A 16 49.30 1.54 31.80
CA ARG A 16 49.72 1.25 30.42
C ARG A 16 48.69 1.86 29.46
N PHE A 17 49.07 2.92 28.75
CA PHE A 17 48.34 3.39 27.58
C PHE A 17 48.52 2.37 26.44
N ILE A 18 47.46 1.63 26.11
CA ILE A 18 47.36 0.85 24.87
C ILE A 18 46.64 1.75 23.86
N LEU A 19 47.38 2.29 22.88
CA LEU A 19 46.79 2.89 21.69
C LEU A 19 46.22 1.77 20.81
N LEU A 20 44.90 1.64 20.78
CA LEU A 20 44.19 0.87 19.75
C LEU A 20 43.92 1.81 18.56
N ALA A 21 44.71 1.70 17.50
CA ALA A 21 44.42 2.34 16.23
C ALA A 21 43.28 1.56 15.54
N ALA A 22 42.05 2.06 15.65
CA ALA A 22 40.92 1.53 14.89
C ALA A 22 41.03 1.99 13.44
N LEU A 23 41.41 1.08 12.53
CA LEU A 23 41.23 1.28 11.10
C LEU A 23 39.72 1.29 10.81
N MET A 24 39.14 2.47 10.64
CA MET A 24 37.84 2.61 9.99
C MET A 24 38.02 2.34 8.49
N ALA A 25 37.73 1.12 8.07
CA ALA A 25 37.53 0.80 6.67
C ALA A 25 36.22 1.44 6.21
N SER A 26 36.30 2.65 5.64
CA SER A 26 35.20 3.26 4.91
C SER A 26 34.97 2.45 3.62
N ALA A 27 34.05 1.49 3.67
CA ALA A 27 33.56 0.87 2.45
C ALA A 27 32.80 1.94 1.64
N PRO A 28 33.13 2.18 0.37
CA PRO A 28 32.34 3.05 -0.47
C PRO A 28 30.96 2.42 -0.61
N ALA A 29 29.91 3.18 -0.27
CA ALA A 29 28.56 2.85 -0.66
C ALA A 29 28.52 2.86 -2.19
N ALA A 30 28.56 1.67 -2.80
CA ALA A 30 28.26 1.54 -4.21
C ALA A 30 26.81 1.99 -4.39
N ALA A 31 26.62 3.18 -4.97
CA ALA A 31 25.34 3.56 -5.53
C ALA A 31 25.03 2.52 -6.61
N THR A 32 24.12 1.59 -6.30
CA THR A 32 23.54 0.71 -7.29
C THR A 32 22.79 1.59 -8.27
N ASP A 33 23.38 1.78 -9.45
CA ASP A 33 22.68 2.25 -10.63
C ASP A 33 21.50 1.31 -10.84
N THR A 34 20.30 1.77 -10.46
CA THR A 34 19.06 1.01 -10.65
C THR A 34 18.67 1.15 -12.11
N GLY A 35 19.44 0.47 -12.97
CA GLY A 35 19.16 0.37 -14.39
C GLY A 35 17.73 -0.11 -14.64
N MET A 36 17.23 0.12 -15.85
CA MET A 36 15.87 -0.29 -16.22
C MET A 36 15.67 -1.80 -15.99
N PRO A 37 14.48 -2.22 -15.54
CA PRO A 37 14.22 -3.64 -15.33
C PRO A 37 14.38 -4.41 -16.64
N GLY A 38 14.97 -5.61 -16.55
CA GLY A 38 15.09 -6.51 -17.69
C GLY A 38 13.75 -7.14 -18.07
N ALA A 39 13.64 -7.59 -19.31
CA ALA A 39 12.47 -8.38 -19.74
C ALA A 39 12.38 -9.71 -18.95
N LEU A 40 11.17 -10.15 -18.65
CA LEU A 40 10.92 -11.42 -17.99
C LEU A 40 10.93 -12.57 -19.01
N PRO A 41 11.38 -13.78 -18.62
CA PRO A 41 11.10 -14.99 -19.39
C PRO A 41 9.59 -15.19 -19.56
N GLU A 42 9.14 -15.67 -20.71
CA GLU A 42 7.72 -15.76 -21.09
C GLU A 42 6.84 -16.42 -20.01
N ALA A 43 7.27 -17.55 -19.45
CA ALA A 43 6.54 -18.23 -18.39
C ALA A 43 6.40 -17.40 -17.10
N GLN A 44 7.43 -16.61 -16.76
CA GLN A 44 7.40 -15.71 -15.61
C GLN A 44 6.56 -14.47 -15.90
N GLU A 45 6.62 -13.93 -17.12
CA GLU A 45 5.77 -12.84 -17.60
C GLU A 45 4.29 -13.22 -17.46
N ALA A 46 3.90 -14.36 -18.01
CA ALA A 46 2.52 -14.85 -17.94
C ALA A 46 2.04 -15.11 -16.50
N ALA A 47 2.91 -15.63 -15.63
CA ALA A 47 2.58 -15.83 -14.23
C ALA A 47 2.40 -14.49 -13.49
N ALA A 48 3.31 -13.53 -13.72
CA ALA A 48 3.27 -12.23 -13.09
C ALA A 48 2.04 -11.40 -13.54
N LEU A 49 1.66 -11.48 -14.82
CA LEU A 49 0.42 -10.87 -15.33
C LEU A 49 -0.83 -11.44 -14.63
N ARG A 50 -0.96 -12.77 -14.53
CA ARG A 50 -2.09 -13.39 -13.80
C ARG A 50 -2.14 -12.97 -12.33
N THR A 51 -0.98 -12.86 -11.68
CA THR A 51 -0.88 -12.37 -10.30
C THR A 51 -1.30 -10.91 -10.19
N ALA A 52 -0.84 -10.04 -11.09
CA ALA A 52 -1.21 -8.62 -11.12
C ALA A 52 -2.71 -8.42 -11.32
N GLU A 53 -3.30 -9.15 -12.27
CA GLU A 53 -4.74 -9.19 -12.52
C GLU A 53 -5.54 -9.64 -11.29
N ALA A 54 -5.16 -10.79 -10.71
CA ALA A 54 -5.85 -11.33 -9.54
C ALA A 54 -5.76 -10.38 -8.34
N THR A 55 -4.56 -9.85 -8.08
CA THR A 55 -4.31 -8.93 -6.97
C THR A 55 -5.05 -7.61 -7.16
N GLY A 56 -4.99 -7.01 -8.35
CA GLY A 56 -5.66 -5.75 -8.65
C GLY A 56 -7.18 -5.83 -8.49
N ARG A 57 -7.80 -6.94 -8.91
CA ARG A 57 -9.24 -7.19 -8.67
C ARG A 57 -9.56 -7.32 -7.19
N VAL A 58 -8.72 -8.00 -6.41
CA VAL A 58 -8.90 -8.11 -4.95
C VAL A 58 -8.80 -6.71 -4.31
N ILE A 59 -7.77 -5.92 -4.65
CA ILE A 59 -7.63 -4.54 -4.15
C ILE A 59 -8.90 -3.74 -4.43
N TYR A 60 -9.39 -3.77 -5.68
CA TYR A 60 -10.60 -3.05 -6.08
C TYR A 60 -11.84 -3.47 -5.28
N ARG A 61 -12.05 -4.78 -5.06
CA ARG A 61 -13.20 -5.25 -4.25
C ARG A 61 -13.15 -4.74 -2.82
N HIS A 62 -11.99 -4.80 -2.19
CA HIS A 62 -11.81 -4.35 -0.80
C HIS A 62 -11.95 -2.83 -0.66
N ASP A 63 -11.35 -2.05 -1.56
CA ASP A 63 -11.49 -0.58 -1.56
C ASP A 63 -12.94 -0.15 -1.86
N GLN A 64 -13.61 -0.81 -2.80
CA GLN A 64 -15.01 -0.53 -3.10
C GLN A 64 -15.92 -0.88 -1.93
N ALA A 65 -15.68 -2.01 -1.24
CA ALA A 65 -16.42 -2.37 -0.04
C ALA A 65 -16.25 -1.31 1.07
N ALA A 66 -15.02 -0.84 1.30
CA ALA A 66 -14.76 0.24 2.24
C ALA A 66 -15.46 1.54 1.85
N THR A 67 -15.50 1.87 0.55
CA THR A 67 -16.18 3.06 0.02
C THR A 67 -17.69 3.00 0.32
N VAL A 68 -18.40 1.94 -0.10
CA VAL A 68 -19.85 1.85 0.12
C VAL A 68 -20.22 1.69 1.59
N ALA A 69 -19.37 1.04 2.39
CA ALA A 69 -19.54 0.98 3.84
C ALA A 69 -19.41 2.36 4.48
N THR A 70 -18.45 3.16 4.02
CA THR A 70 -18.24 4.53 4.49
C THR A 70 -19.43 5.42 4.12
N ASP A 71 -20.00 5.28 2.93
CA ASP A 71 -21.20 6.02 2.53
C ASP A 71 -22.39 5.74 3.47
N VAL A 72 -22.64 4.46 3.77
CA VAL A 72 -23.66 4.06 4.74
C VAL A 72 -23.35 4.61 6.14
N ALA A 73 -22.09 4.52 6.57
CA ALA A 73 -21.68 4.98 7.88
C ALA A 73 -21.81 6.51 8.06
N LEU A 74 -21.45 7.28 7.02
CA LEU A 74 -21.55 8.74 7.03
C LEU A 74 -23.01 9.25 7.03
N ALA A 75 -23.98 8.42 6.67
CA ALA A 75 -25.40 8.77 6.83
C ALA A 75 -25.82 8.82 8.31
N ASP A 76 -25.11 8.11 9.20
CA ASP A 76 -25.37 8.12 10.63
C ASP A 76 -24.72 9.33 11.34
N ARG A 77 -25.45 9.93 12.30
CA ARG A 77 -24.94 11.10 13.04
C ARG A 77 -23.90 10.70 14.09
N ALA A 78 -24.08 9.59 14.78
CA ALA A 78 -23.17 9.12 15.81
C ALA A 78 -21.81 8.80 15.20
N PHE A 79 -21.79 8.06 14.08
CA PHE A 79 -20.56 7.75 13.33
C PHE A 79 -19.79 9.02 12.95
N ARG A 80 -20.45 10.00 12.33
CA ARG A 80 -19.79 11.27 11.92
C ARG A 80 -19.21 12.07 13.08
N SER A 81 -19.77 11.93 14.28
CA SER A 81 -19.31 12.63 15.48
C SER A 81 -18.35 11.81 16.33
N ASP A 82 -18.07 10.56 15.97
CA ASP A 82 -17.23 9.67 16.76
C ASP A 82 -15.74 9.98 16.51
N GLY A 83 -15.17 10.81 17.37
CA GLY A 83 -13.76 11.18 17.32
C GLY A 83 -12.77 10.05 17.66
N ARG A 84 -13.26 8.85 17.98
CA ARG A 84 -12.41 7.67 18.21
C ARG A 84 -11.98 6.98 16.92
N LEU A 85 -12.68 7.21 15.80
CA LEU A 85 -12.42 6.55 14.52
C LEU A 85 -10.99 6.82 14.01
N ASP A 86 -10.22 5.76 13.77
CA ASP A 86 -8.84 5.81 13.23
C ASP A 86 -8.68 5.02 11.90
N GLY A 87 -9.80 4.62 11.31
CA GLY A 87 -9.88 4.01 9.99
C GLY A 87 -10.68 2.71 9.99
N TRP A 88 -10.32 1.81 9.08
CA TRP A 88 -11.02 0.56 8.87
C TRP A 88 -10.07 -0.58 8.48
N ILE A 89 -10.59 -1.79 8.60
CA ILE A 89 -10.04 -3.02 8.04
C ILE A 89 -11.15 -3.75 7.29
N THR A 90 -10.75 -4.60 6.35
CA THR A 90 -11.68 -5.38 5.51
C THR A 90 -11.32 -6.86 5.59
N GLU A 91 -12.32 -7.73 5.71
CA GLU A 91 -12.15 -9.18 5.74
C GLU A 91 -13.18 -9.85 4.82
N GLU A 92 -12.74 -10.77 3.97
CA GLU A 92 -13.68 -11.61 3.20
C GLU A 92 -14.35 -12.61 4.17
N GLN A 93 -15.67 -12.55 4.30
CA GLN A 93 -16.46 -13.47 5.13
C GLN A 93 -17.76 -13.84 4.41
N ASP A 94 -18.12 -15.13 4.40
CA ASP A 94 -19.37 -15.65 3.82
C ASP A 94 -19.66 -15.18 2.38
N GLY A 95 -18.60 -15.00 1.57
CA GLY A 95 -18.68 -14.53 0.19
C GLY A 95 -18.91 -13.02 0.04
N GLY A 96 -19.04 -12.28 1.14
CA GLY A 96 -19.00 -10.81 1.18
C GLY A 96 -17.70 -10.28 1.77
N ILE A 97 -17.68 -8.98 2.06
CA ILE A 97 -16.59 -8.29 2.77
C ILE A 97 -17.19 -7.59 3.99
N VAL A 98 -16.70 -7.92 5.17
CA VAL A 98 -17.00 -7.17 6.39
C VAL A 98 -16.00 -6.02 6.50
N VAL A 99 -16.52 -4.81 6.61
CA VAL A 99 -15.75 -3.60 6.89
C VAL A 99 -15.91 -3.30 8.38
N THR A 100 -14.83 -3.38 9.12
CA THR A 100 -14.80 -3.04 10.55
C THR A 100 -14.10 -1.69 10.71
N PHE A 101 -14.83 -0.70 11.22
CA PHE A 101 -14.28 0.60 11.59
C PHE A 101 -13.70 0.52 13.00
N ILE A 102 -12.48 1.01 13.16
CA ILE A 102 -11.69 0.80 14.38
C ILE A 102 -11.25 2.11 15.03
N ASP A 103 -10.93 2.05 16.31
CA ASP A 103 -10.22 3.12 17.03
C ASP A 103 -8.69 2.98 16.99
N ASP A 104 -8.00 3.88 17.68
CA ASP A 104 -6.54 3.90 17.83
C ASP A 104 -5.99 2.78 18.74
N THR A 105 -6.86 2.12 19.51
CA THR A 105 -6.56 0.95 20.35
C THR A 105 -6.95 -0.37 19.68
N PRO A 106 -6.78 -0.42 18.35
CA PRO A 106 -7.62 -1.16 17.39
C PRO A 106 -8.71 -2.02 18.01
N SER A 107 -9.79 -1.39 18.47
CA SER A 107 -11.05 -2.05 18.84
C SER A 107 -12.11 -1.77 17.79
N ALA A 108 -13.01 -2.72 17.53
CA ALA A 108 -14.13 -2.51 16.62
C ALA A 108 -15.14 -1.54 17.25
N LEU A 109 -15.52 -0.51 16.50
CA LEU A 109 -16.56 0.45 16.87
C LEU A 109 -17.85 0.23 16.06
N TYR A 110 -17.68 -0.01 14.76
CA TYR A 110 -18.79 -0.21 13.82
C TYR A 110 -18.45 -1.30 12.82
N ARG A 111 -19.49 -1.94 12.29
CA ARG A 111 -19.37 -2.89 11.18
C ARG A 111 -20.39 -2.62 10.09
N VAL A 112 -19.98 -2.91 8.86
CA VAL A 112 -20.87 -3.00 7.70
C VAL A 112 -20.48 -4.24 6.91
N THR A 113 -21.44 -5.12 6.65
CA THR A 113 -21.24 -6.23 5.71
C THR A 113 -21.61 -5.77 4.32
N VAL A 114 -20.69 -5.92 3.37
CA VAL A 114 -20.90 -5.69 1.94
C VAL A 114 -21.04 -7.04 1.26
N SER A 115 -22.14 -7.26 0.55
CA SER A 115 -22.39 -8.53 -0.14
C SER A 115 -21.48 -8.72 -1.36
N ALA A 116 -21.45 -9.94 -1.91
CA ALA A 116 -20.64 -10.29 -3.09
C ALA A 116 -20.86 -9.40 -4.32
N ASN A 117 -22.07 -8.83 -4.46
CA ASN A 117 -22.44 -7.90 -5.54
C ASN A 117 -22.17 -6.42 -5.19
N GLY A 118 -21.47 -6.13 -4.10
CA GLY A 118 -21.06 -4.78 -3.70
C GLY A 118 -22.15 -3.96 -3.01
N VAL A 119 -23.22 -4.59 -2.49
CA VAL A 119 -24.29 -3.88 -1.79
C VAL A 119 -23.98 -3.84 -0.29
N ALA A 120 -23.88 -2.63 0.27
CA ALA A 120 -23.69 -2.44 1.71
C ALA A 120 -24.98 -2.74 2.49
N GLY A 121 -24.84 -3.51 3.57
CA GLY A 121 -25.86 -3.67 4.60
C GLY A 121 -25.98 -2.44 5.51
N PRO A 122 -26.82 -2.51 6.55
CA PRO A 122 -26.93 -1.43 7.53
C PRO A 122 -25.63 -1.27 8.34
N LEU A 123 -25.40 -0.05 8.85
CA LEU A 123 -24.38 0.21 9.86
C LEU A 123 -24.75 -0.48 11.17
N GLU A 124 -23.90 -1.39 11.64
CA GLU A 124 -23.97 -1.96 12.97
C GLU A 124 -23.07 -1.14 13.91
N ALA A 125 -23.68 -0.40 14.84
CA ALA A 125 -22.96 0.23 15.94
C ALA A 125 -22.82 -0.76 17.09
N LEU A 126 -21.59 -0.94 17.59
CA LEU A 126 -21.34 -1.86 18.70
C LEU A 126 -21.58 -1.14 20.03
N ASP A 127 -22.32 -1.80 20.95
CA ASP A 127 -22.72 -1.24 22.26
C ASP A 127 -21.52 -0.75 23.09
N ALA A 128 -20.36 -1.40 22.91
CA ALA A 128 -19.07 -0.99 23.43
C ALA A 128 -17.96 -1.36 22.43
N PRO A 129 -16.81 -0.66 22.46
CA PRO A 129 -15.63 -1.10 21.72
C PRO A 129 -15.36 -2.58 21.95
N THR A 130 -15.41 -3.35 20.87
CA THR A 130 -15.31 -4.81 20.94
C THR A 130 -13.89 -5.23 20.53
N PRO A 131 -13.24 -6.15 21.25
CA PRO A 131 -11.95 -6.67 20.84
C PRO A 131 -12.01 -7.26 19.43
N LEU A 132 -11.00 -6.96 18.62
CA LEU A 132 -10.88 -7.52 17.28
C LEU A 132 -10.64 -9.02 17.30
N SER A 133 -11.15 -9.71 16.26
CA SER A 133 -10.78 -11.09 15.97
C SER A 133 -9.26 -11.21 15.76
N PRO A 134 -8.66 -12.41 15.86
CA PRO A 134 -7.23 -12.59 15.57
C PRO A 134 -6.82 -12.12 14.16
N HIS A 135 -7.68 -12.33 13.16
CA HIS A 135 -7.46 -11.85 11.80
C HIS A 135 -7.51 -10.32 11.74
N GLU A 136 -8.59 -9.73 12.27
CA GLU A 136 -8.80 -8.28 12.31
C GLU A 136 -7.63 -7.58 13.02
N GLN A 137 -7.17 -8.13 14.14
CA GLN A 137 -6.06 -7.60 14.91
C GLN A 137 -4.73 -7.66 14.13
N ALA A 138 -4.51 -8.73 13.36
CA ALA A 138 -3.33 -8.84 12.50
C ALA A 138 -3.38 -7.86 11.33
N ALA A 139 -4.54 -7.68 10.70
CA ALA A 139 -4.75 -6.70 9.64
C ALA A 139 -4.53 -5.26 10.16
N ALA A 140 -5.09 -4.93 11.33
CA ALA A 140 -4.92 -3.62 11.96
C ALA A 140 -3.43 -3.34 12.27
N ARG A 141 -2.71 -4.31 12.84
CA ARG A 141 -1.25 -4.18 13.07
C ARG A 141 -0.46 -3.97 11.79
N ALA A 142 -0.78 -4.71 10.73
CA ALA A 142 -0.10 -4.55 9.45
C ALA A 142 -0.34 -3.16 8.86
N ARG A 143 -1.59 -2.67 8.90
CA ARG A 143 -1.95 -1.30 8.50
C ARG A 143 -1.17 -0.25 9.27
N SER A 144 -1.16 -0.34 10.61
CA SER A 144 -0.43 0.60 11.46
C SER A 144 1.07 0.59 11.17
N ALA A 145 1.67 -0.58 10.96
CA ALA A 145 3.09 -0.70 10.58
C ALA A 145 3.39 -0.02 9.24
N ALA A 146 2.53 -0.22 8.23
CA ALA A 146 2.67 0.44 6.93
C ALA A 146 2.55 1.97 7.05
N LEU A 147 1.54 2.49 7.76
CA LEU A 147 1.35 3.92 7.98
C LEU A 147 2.52 4.56 8.74
N ALA A 148 3.17 3.82 9.63
CA ALA A 148 4.33 4.29 10.41
C ALA A 148 5.68 4.17 9.67
N SER A 149 5.76 3.43 8.56
CA SER A 149 7.03 3.09 7.91
C SER A 149 7.67 4.21 7.07
N GLY A 150 6.94 5.31 6.86
CA GLY A 150 7.39 6.44 6.05
C GLY A 150 7.28 6.15 4.55
N PHE A 151 6.66 7.06 3.82
CA PHE A 151 6.58 7.05 2.36
C PHE A 151 6.44 8.49 1.86
N GLU A 152 6.51 8.71 0.54
CA GLU A 152 6.33 10.04 -0.04
C GLU A 152 4.85 10.21 -0.45
N PRO A 153 4.01 10.87 0.38
CA PRO A 153 2.60 11.01 0.07
C PRO A 153 2.38 11.99 -1.08
N CYS A 154 1.48 11.63 -2.00
CA CYS A 154 1.02 12.50 -3.07
C CYS A 154 -0.28 13.24 -2.73
N THR A 155 -0.99 12.79 -1.70
CA THR A 155 -2.22 13.42 -1.20
C THR A 155 -2.23 13.42 0.33
N ARG A 156 -3.16 14.16 0.95
CA ARG A 156 -3.29 14.20 2.42
C ARG A 156 -4.07 13.00 2.98
N THR A 157 -4.81 12.31 2.12
CA THR A 157 -5.77 11.27 2.49
C THR A 157 -5.48 10.02 1.69
N TYR A 158 -5.45 8.88 2.36
CA TYR A 158 -5.15 7.59 1.76
C TYR A 158 -6.20 6.57 2.19
N ASN A 159 -6.71 5.82 1.22
CA ASN A 159 -7.40 4.58 1.50
C ASN A 159 -6.35 3.50 1.75
N SER A 160 -6.67 2.54 2.61
CA SER A 160 -5.82 1.38 2.86
C SER A 160 -6.56 0.10 2.53
N VAL A 161 -5.90 -0.80 1.82
CA VAL A 161 -6.33 -2.20 1.63
C VAL A 161 -5.30 -3.11 2.29
N VAL A 162 -5.76 -4.02 3.14
CA VAL A 162 -4.89 -4.97 3.85
C VAL A 162 -5.27 -6.37 3.41
N LEU A 163 -4.34 -7.09 2.80
CA LEU A 163 -4.53 -8.44 2.28
C LEU A 163 -3.75 -9.45 3.13
N PRO A 164 -4.35 -10.60 3.49
CA PRO A 164 -3.70 -11.60 4.32
C PRO A 164 -2.61 -12.38 3.57
N PRO A 165 -1.69 -13.03 4.32
CA PRO A 165 -0.81 -14.06 3.81
C PRO A 165 -1.58 -15.12 3.01
N GLY A 166 -1.03 -15.52 1.87
CA GLY A 166 -1.67 -16.52 0.99
C GLY A 166 -2.76 -15.95 0.08
N SER A 167 -3.04 -14.64 0.18
CA SER A 167 -3.74 -13.92 -0.90
C SER A 167 -2.87 -13.90 -2.18
N PRO A 168 -3.45 -13.56 -3.35
CA PRO A 168 -2.68 -13.40 -4.57
C PRO A 168 -1.50 -12.42 -4.46
N ALA A 169 -1.52 -11.51 -3.48
CA ALA A 169 -0.46 -10.52 -3.27
C ALA A 169 0.84 -11.13 -2.73
N GLY A 170 0.80 -12.27 -2.04
CA GLY A 170 2.01 -12.98 -1.60
C GLY A 170 1.92 -13.65 -0.22
N PRO A 171 3.08 -14.05 0.34
CA PRO A 171 3.16 -14.84 1.57
C PRO A 171 3.09 -14.00 2.86
N HIS A 172 3.18 -12.68 2.76
CA HIS A 172 3.12 -11.76 3.89
C HIS A 172 1.74 -11.10 4.01
N TRP A 173 1.50 -10.38 5.10
CA TRP A 173 0.46 -9.36 5.08
C TRP A 173 0.89 -8.28 4.09
N VAL A 174 0.00 -7.90 3.17
CA VAL A 174 0.30 -6.86 2.19
C VAL A 174 -0.62 -5.69 2.42
N VAL A 175 -0.06 -4.50 2.63
CA VAL A 175 -0.82 -3.26 2.75
C VAL A 175 -0.62 -2.44 1.49
N TYR A 176 -1.72 -2.03 0.86
CA TYR A 176 -1.73 -1.03 -0.19
C TYR A 176 -2.21 0.29 0.40
N LEU A 177 -1.44 1.35 0.18
CA LEU A 177 -1.88 2.73 0.42
C LEU A 177 -2.22 3.36 -0.92
N LEU A 178 -3.50 3.72 -1.07
CA LEU A 178 -4.11 4.23 -2.29
C LEU A 178 -4.43 5.72 -2.09
N PRO A 179 -3.84 6.64 -2.87
CA PRO A 179 -4.13 8.07 -2.78
C PRO A 179 -5.63 8.35 -2.95
N GLY A 180 -6.25 8.98 -1.96
CA GLY A 180 -7.63 9.45 -2.05
C GLY A 180 -7.76 10.72 -2.88
N THR A 181 -8.90 10.89 -3.55
CA THR A 181 -9.27 12.12 -4.28
C THR A 181 -10.76 12.42 -4.10
N THR A 182 -11.12 13.69 -4.07
CA THR A 182 -12.51 14.16 -4.20
C THR A 182 -12.79 14.80 -5.55
N ASP A 183 -11.76 14.94 -6.40
CA ASP A 183 -11.90 15.40 -7.78
C ASP A 183 -12.40 14.23 -8.65
N PRO A 184 -13.65 14.28 -9.17
CA PRO A 184 -14.21 13.21 -9.97
C PRO A 184 -13.52 13.06 -11.34
N HIS A 185 -12.71 14.03 -11.74
CA HIS A 185 -11.98 14.02 -13.01
C HIS A 185 -10.53 13.57 -12.86
N ALA A 186 -10.04 13.31 -11.66
CA ALA A 186 -8.66 12.89 -11.41
C ALA A 186 -8.56 11.41 -11.02
N VAL A 187 -7.57 10.71 -11.59
CA VAL A 187 -7.14 9.37 -11.18
C VAL A 187 -5.74 9.49 -10.58
N PRO A 188 -5.59 9.54 -9.24
CA PRO A 188 -4.31 9.80 -8.57
C PRO A 188 -3.47 8.51 -8.48
N ILE A 189 -2.95 8.06 -9.62
CA ILE A 189 -2.11 6.85 -9.71
C ILE A 189 -0.76 7.02 -8.99
N GLY A 190 -0.27 8.26 -8.92
CA GLY A 190 0.97 8.61 -8.25
C GLY A 190 0.86 8.53 -6.73
N GLY A 191 1.86 7.92 -6.10
CA GLY A 191 1.87 7.73 -4.65
C GLY A 191 1.07 6.51 -4.20
N THR A 192 0.68 5.60 -5.10
CA THR A 192 0.29 4.24 -4.71
C THR A 192 1.51 3.49 -4.17
N TYR A 193 1.38 2.92 -2.97
CA TYR A 193 2.42 2.14 -2.32
C TYR A 193 1.94 0.74 -1.95
N ARG A 194 2.88 -0.19 -1.94
CA ARG A 194 2.75 -1.54 -1.40
C ARG A 194 3.77 -1.75 -0.28
N PHE A 195 3.33 -2.36 0.80
CA PHE A 195 4.15 -2.77 1.94
C PHE A 195 3.92 -4.24 2.21
N ASP A 196 4.97 -5.04 2.24
CA ASP A 196 4.91 -6.40 2.75
C ASP A 196 5.30 -6.37 4.24
N VAL A 197 4.47 -6.96 5.10
CA VAL A 197 4.56 -6.86 6.55
C VAL A 197 4.60 -8.25 7.18
N ASP A 198 5.57 -8.46 8.07
CA ASP A 198 5.67 -9.64 8.94
C ASP A 198 5.45 -9.21 10.40
N GLY A 199 4.30 -9.62 10.97
CA GLY A 199 3.84 -9.15 12.27
C GLY A 199 3.62 -7.64 12.29
N THR A 200 4.57 -6.91 12.88
CA THR A 200 4.57 -5.43 12.98
C THR A 200 5.73 -4.79 12.22
N THR A 201 6.50 -5.58 11.45
CA THR A 201 7.69 -5.12 10.76
C THR A 201 7.43 -5.06 9.26
N VAL A 202 7.63 -3.89 8.66
CA VAL A 202 7.67 -3.77 7.19
C VAL A 202 8.96 -4.40 6.70
N VAL A 203 8.85 -5.50 5.95
CA VAL A 203 9.99 -6.25 5.41
C VAL A 203 10.33 -5.86 3.97
N SER A 204 9.38 -5.25 3.26
CA SER A 204 9.56 -4.71 1.91
C SER A 204 8.56 -3.59 1.67
N GLN A 205 8.97 -2.58 0.91
CA GLN A 205 8.13 -1.46 0.50
C GLN A 205 8.48 -1.04 -0.92
N ARG A 206 7.47 -0.68 -1.71
CA ARG A 206 7.67 -0.07 -3.02
C ARG A 206 6.56 0.90 -3.40
N GLY A 207 6.92 1.95 -4.14
CA GLY A 207 5.98 2.75 -4.91
C GLY A 207 5.73 2.13 -6.29
N PHE A 208 4.64 2.53 -6.94
CA PHE A 208 4.34 2.17 -8.33
C PHE A 208 4.66 3.29 -9.33
N THR A 209 4.95 4.50 -8.85
CA THR A 209 5.42 5.62 -9.67
C THR A 209 6.61 6.30 -8.98
N ARG A 210 7.36 7.11 -9.74
CA ARG A 210 8.44 7.97 -9.19
C ARG A 210 7.96 9.37 -8.82
N THR A 211 6.77 9.75 -9.27
CA THR A 211 6.21 11.10 -9.11
C THR A 211 4.71 11.02 -8.83
N CYS A 212 4.15 12.14 -8.36
CA CYS A 212 2.72 12.30 -8.11
C CYS A 212 1.93 12.55 -9.41
N ILE A 213 1.80 11.50 -10.21
CA ILE A 213 1.02 11.49 -11.45
C ILE A 213 -0.47 11.43 -11.12
N ALA A 214 -1.26 12.33 -11.70
CA ALA A 214 -2.72 12.24 -11.72
C ALA A 214 -3.20 12.27 -13.17
N LEU A 215 -3.87 11.20 -13.60
CA LEU A 215 -4.44 11.13 -14.94
C LEU A 215 -5.81 11.83 -14.96
N GLN A 216 -6.15 12.46 -16.07
CA GLN A 216 -7.43 13.15 -16.22
C GLN A 216 -8.44 12.25 -16.92
N LYS A 217 -9.60 12.05 -16.29
CA LYS A 217 -10.81 11.50 -16.91
C LYS A 217 -11.43 12.65 -17.71
N ASN A 218 -10.87 12.97 -18.87
CA ASN A 218 -11.44 14.03 -19.72
C ASN A 218 -12.89 13.65 -20.05
N GLU A 219 -13.87 14.38 -19.52
CA GLU A 219 -15.32 14.18 -19.74
C GLU A 219 -15.96 15.37 -20.47
N VAL A 220 -15.14 16.25 -21.06
CA VAL A 220 -15.65 17.37 -21.85
C VAL A 220 -16.25 16.81 -23.14
N ALA A 221 -17.54 17.08 -23.37
CA ALA A 221 -18.45 16.41 -24.31
C ALA A 221 -18.01 16.29 -25.79
N GLU A 222 -16.94 16.97 -26.22
CA GLU A 222 -16.38 16.85 -27.58
C GLU A 222 -15.05 16.09 -27.65
N HIS A 223 -14.34 15.89 -26.52
CA HIS A 223 -12.99 15.30 -26.49
C HIS A 223 -12.76 14.41 -25.28
N SER A 224 -13.77 13.64 -24.86
CA SER A 224 -13.56 12.68 -23.78
C SER A 224 -12.59 11.59 -24.22
N LEU A 225 -11.48 11.43 -23.50
CA LEU A 225 -10.61 10.28 -23.73
C LEU A 225 -11.37 9.03 -23.27
N ALA A 226 -11.59 8.11 -24.20
CA ALA A 226 -12.25 6.84 -23.93
C ALA A 226 -11.40 5.91 -23.04
N PHE A 227 -10.11 6.24 -22.86
CA PHE A 227 -9.13 5.44 -22.14
C PHE A 227 -8.16 6.33 -21.33
N LEU A 228 -7.48 5.71 -20.38
CA LEU A 228 -6.34 6.26 -19.66
C LEU A 228 -5.04 5.80 -20.34
N MET A 229 -3.97 6.58 -20.25
CA MET A 229 -2.66 6.17 -20.77
C MET A 229 -1.55 6.57 -19.80
N ILE A 230 -0.60 5.66 -19.56
CA ILE A 230 0.57 5.90 -18.72
C ILE A 230 1.81 5.14 -19.23
N THR A 231 2.98 5.72 -19.05
CA THR A 231 4.26 5.02 -19.20
C THR A 231 4.73 4.53 -17.84
N HIS A 232 4.95 3.22 -17.72
CA HIS A 232 5.45 2.58 -16.51
C HIS A 232 6.94 2.27 -16.62
N LEU A 233 7.71 2.80 -15.67
CA LEU A 233 9.19 2.75 -15.69
C LEU A 233 9.79 1.77 -14.68
N LEU A 234 8.98 1.22 -13.77
CA LEU A 234 9.48 0.47 -12.62
C LEU A 234 9.42 -1.06 -12.79
N ASP A 235 8.63 -1.56 -13.75
CA ASP A 235 8.47 -2.98 -14.01
C ASP A 235 8.38 -3.23 -15.53
N PRO A 236 8.76 -4.44 -16.00
CA PRO A 236 8.73 -4.76 -17.42
C PRO A 236 7.32 -5.05 -17.96
N ILE A 237 6.33 -5.18 -17.07
CA ILE A 237 4.92 -5.44 -17.37
C ILE A 237 4.02 -4.53 -16.52
N PRO A 238 2.73 -4.38 -16.84
CA PRO A 238 1.79 -3.71 -15.96
C PRO A 238 1.62 -4.46 -14.63
N THR A 239 1.30 -3.71 -13.59
CA THR A 239 1.18 -4.19 -12.20
C THR A 239 -0.27 -4.18 -11.71
N GLU A 240 -0.48 -4.74 -10.51
CA GLU A 240 -1.76 -4.72 -9.79
C GLU A 240 -2.33 -3.32 -9.57
N ALA A 241 -1.46 -2.29 -9.45
CA ALA A 241 -1.88 -0.91 -9.30
C ALA A 241 -2.59 -0.37 -10.56
N HIS A 242 -2.12 -0.76 -11.75
CA HIS A 242 -2.75 -0.35 -13.01
C HIS A 242 -4.12 -1.01 -13.19
N VAL A 243 -4.22 -2.29 -12.81
CA VAL A 243 -5.48 -3.05 -12.78
C VAL A 243 -6.49 -2.37 -11.83
N PHE A 244 -6.07 -2.06 -10.61
CA PHE A 244 -6.90 -1.34 -9.63
C PHE A 244 -7.40 0.00 -10.19
N TRP A 245 -6.51 0.86 -10.71
CA TRP A 245 -6.89 2.20 -11.16
C TRP A 245 -7.74 2.19 -12.43
N SER A 246 -7.58 1.21 -13.32
CA SER A 246 -8.49 1.01 -14.46
C SER A 246 -9.91 0.67 -14.00
N LEU A 247 -10.04 -0.27 -13.05
CA LEU A 247 -11.32 -0.67 -12.46
C LEU A 247 -11.98 0.49 -11.70
N TRP A 248 -11.22 1.17 -10.84
CA TRP A 248 -11.69 2.33 -10.07
C TRP A 248 -12.16 3.47 -10.97
N ALA A 249 -11.42 3.76 -12.04
CA ALA A 249 -11.79 4.80 -12.98
C ALA A 249 -12.94 4.38 -13.91
N GLN A 250 -13.26 3.08 -13.99
CA GLN A 250 -14.17 2.47 -14.96
C GLN A 250 -13.80 2.85 -16.40
N LYS A 251 -12.50 2.83 -16.69
CA LYS A 251 -11.94 3.16 -18.01
C LYS A 251 -10.84 2.16 -18.38
N PRO A 252 -10.77 1.74 -19.66
CA PRO A 252 -9.61 1.01 -20.15
C PRO A 252 -8.34 1.82 -19.96
N MET A 253 -7.22 1.16 -19.67
CA MET A 253 -5.93 1.81 -19.46
C MET A 253 -4.87 1.20 -20.36
N TYR A 254 -4.24 2.04 -21.18
CA TYR A 254 -3.04 1.69 -21.93
C TYR A 254 -1.80 1.95 -21.08
N VAL A 255 -0.93 0.94 -20.98
CA VAL A 255 0.32 1.02 -20.25
C VAL A 255 1.46 0.71 -21.20
N SER A 256 2.38 1.65 -21.38
CA SER A 256 3.65 1.41 -22.07
C SER A 256 4.72 1.05 -21.04
N THR A 257 5.42 -0.08 -21.20
CA THR A 257 6.41 -0.57 -20.22
C THR A 257 7.83 -0.57 -20.78
N VAL A 258 8.81 -0.29 -19.91
CA VAL A 258 10.24 -0.46 -20.21
C VAL A 258 10.65 -1.94 -20.16
N PRO A 259 11.83 -2.36 -20.66
CA PRO A 259 12.80 -1.59 -21.43
C PRO A 259 12.44 -1.47 -22.91
N LYS A 260 11.48 -2.25 -23.39
CA LYS A 260 11.17 -2.40 -24.82
C LYS A 260 10.04 -1.49 -25.32
N GLY A 261 9.34 -0.75 -24.46
CA GLY A 261 8.21 0.08 -24.92
C GLY A 261 6.93 -0.70 -25.23
N SER A 262 6.84 -1.98 -24.83
CA SER A 262 5.64 -2.81 -25.03
C SER A 262 4.37 -2.10 -24.58
N LEU A 263 3.33 -2.16 -25.41
CA LEU A 263 2.03 -1.56 -25.13
C LEU A 263 1.05 -2.63 -24.67
N TRP A 264 0.43 -2.37 -23.52
CA TRP A 264 -0.55 -3.24 -22.89
C TRP A 264 -1.88 -2.50 -22.73
N LEU A 265 -2.98 -3.22 -22.88
CA LEU A 265 -4.32 -2.78 -22.56
C LEU A 265 -4.77 -3.44 -21.27
N ILE A 266 -5.36 -2.65 -20.38
CA ILE A 266 -6.02 -3.12 -19.18
C ILE A 266 -7.49 -2.77 -19.29
N GLU A 267 -8.35 -3.79 -19.24
CA GLU A 267 -9.80 -3.64 -19.36
C GLU A 267 -10.49 -4.75 -18.56
N ASP A 268 -11.53 -4.40 -17.81
CA ASP A 268 -12.31 -5.33 -16.96
C ASP A 268 -11.45 -6.20 -16.04
N GLY A 269 -10.33 -5.61 -15.57
CA GLY A 269 -9.38 -6.25 -14.68
C GLY A 269 -8.47 -7.29 -15.35
N THR A 270 -8.42 -7.32 -16.69
CA THR A 270 -7.53 -8.19 -17.48
C THR A 270 -6.42 -7.37 -18.13
N ILE A 271 -5.25 -7.97 -18.35
CA ILE A 271 -4.10 -7.35 -19.01
C ILE A 271 -3.87 -8.08 -20.34
N GLN A 272 -3.88 -7.32 -21.44
CA GLN A 272 -3.68 -7.83 -22.79
C GLN A 272 -2.49 -7.12 -23.44
N LEU A 273 -1.59 -7.89 -24.04
CA LEU A 273 -0.52 -7.31 -24.86
C LEU A 273 -1.11 -6.85 -26.19
N ILE A 274 -0.95 -5.56 -26.50
CA ILE A 274 -1.41 -4.96 -27.76
C ILE A 274 -0.26 -4.96 -28.77
N GLU A 275 0.90 -4.53 -28.32
CA GLU A 275 2.09 -4.43 -29.15
C GLU A 275 3.32 -4.82 -28.33
N ARG A 276 4.12 -5.73 -28.87
CA ARG A 276 5.46 -6.00 -28.36
C ARG A 276 6.40 -5.29 -29.30
N ASP A 277 7.11 -4.29 -28.81
CA ASP A 277 8.10 -3.65 -29.67
C ASP A 277 9.17 -4.69 -30.03
N ALA A 278 9.50 -4.74 -31.32
CA ALA A 278 10.53 -5.65 -31.81
C ALA A 278 11.86 -5.16 -31.24
N ALA A 279 12.65 -6.06 -30.68
CA ALA A 279 14.04 -5.74 -30.42
C ALA A 279 14.65 -5.30 -31.76
N GLU A 280 15.20 -4.09 -31.84
CA GLU A 280 16.14 -3.76 -32.91
C GLU A 280 17.17 -4.90 -32.95
N GLY A 281 17.23 -5.58 -34.09
CA GLY A 281 18.05 -6.78 -34.29
C GLY A 281 19.54 -6.50 -34.25
#